data_AF-A0A7X6PEL8-F1
#
_entry.id   AF-A0A7X6PEL8-F1
#
_cell.length_a   1.000
_cell.length_b   1.000
_cell.length_c   1.000
_cell.angle_alpha   90.00
_cell.angle_beta   90.00
_cell.angle_gamma   90.00
#
_symmetry.space_group_name_H-M   'P 1'
#
loop_
_entity.id
_entity.type
_entity.pdbx_description
1 polymer ?
#
loop_
_entity_poly.entity_id
_entity_poly.type
_entity_poly.pdbx_seq_one_letter_code
_entity_poly.pdbx_strand_id
1 'polypeptide(L)'
;VYNYSAMADVAAETGDIDYQSAVMSLWDNMINKKYYVTGGIGSGETSEGFGGNYKLDNTAYCESCSSCGLIFFQHKMNLTYYDARYADLYEETMYNALLGSLDYEGKNFYYTNPLSSNLMRSDWHNCPCCVGNIPRTLLMIPTWTYVKSDEDIYVNLFIGSTINVEKVAGTDVEMVQKTDYPWKGEVSITVNPVESRTFTIWIRVPDRTTSDLYFSVPELNSIGALAVNGEPVVAQTDKGYVPISREWKKGDVISFVIPMEVQQITADEKILANKGKIALRFGPLIYNVEKADHPDIDKPIGEVPLTAKWRNDMFGGVMTVTGKWSDGSDLLAIPNYLRLNRTTTLDEPKEGGQIRDRNPTSIVWINKNGN
;
A
#
# COMPACT_ATOMS: atom_id res chain seq x y z
N VAL A 1 -11.50 10.63 -8.44
CA VAL A 1 -10.37 10.94 -7.54
C VAL A 1 -9.56 12.18 -7.94
N TYR A 2 -9.16 12.40 -9.19
CA TYR A 2 -8.43 13.64 -9.55
C TYR A 2 -9.19 14.93 -9.23
N ASN A 3 -10.51 14.95 -9.46
CA ASN A 3 -11.34 16.07 -9.05
C ASN A 3 -11.29 16.28 -7.52
N TYR A 4 -11.24 15.20 -6.73
CA TYR A 4 -11.15 15.27 -5.27
C TYR A 4 -9.78 15.80 -4.81
N SER A 5 -8.70 15.46 -5.51
CA SER A 5 -7.38 16.07 -5.29
C SER A 5 -7.42 17.58 -5.49
N ALA A 6 -8.04 18.05 -6.58
CA ALA A 6 -8.18 19.49 -6.83
C ALA A 6 -9.06 20.19 -5.79
N MET A 7 -10.16 19.55 -5.38
CA MET A 7 -11.00 20.07 -4.28
C MET A 7 -10.24 20.14 -2.96
N ALA A 8 -9.37 19.17 -2.66
CA ALA A 8 -8.54 19.18 -1.46
C ALA A 8 -7.51 20.32 -1.48
N ASP A 9 -6.92 20.60 -2.64
CA ASP A 9 -6.02 21.77 -2.81
C ASP A 9 -6.79 23.08 -2.58
N VAL A 10 -7.98 23.24 -3.17
CA VAL A 10 -8.81 24.43 -2.94
C VAL A 10 -9.16 24.55 -1.46
N ALA A 11 -9.59 23.47 -0.82
CA ALA A 11 -9.95 23.44 0.60
C ALA A 11 -8.78 23.84 1.53
N ALA A 12 -7.56 23.43 1.19
CA ALA A 12 -6.35 23.72 1.94
C ALA A 12 -5.91 25.18 1.78
N GLU A 13 -5.90 25.69 0.55
CA GLU A 13 -5.40 27.03 0.22
C GLU A 13 -6.38 28.14 0.63
N THR A 14 -7.69 27.90 0.54
CA THR A 14 -8.70 28.94 0.82
C THR A 14 -9.31 28.84 2.22
N GLY A 15 -9.18 27.69 2.87
CA GLY A 15 -9.88 27.40 4.13
C GLY A 15 -11.40 27.27 3.97
N ASP A 16 -11.90 27.03 2.75
CA ASP A 16 -13.34 26.91 2.48
C ASP A 16 -13.94 25.63 3.10
N ILE A 17 -14.83 25.84 4.07
CA ILE A 17 -15.45 24.78 4.87
C ILE A 17 -16.37 23.87 4.04
N ASP A 18 -16.96 24.36 2.94
CA ASP A 18 -17.86 23.58 2.11
C ASP A 18 -17.05 22.56 1.30
N TYR A 19 -15.91 22.99 0.75
CA TYR A 19 -14.96 22.07 0.10
C TYR A 19 -14.37 21.07 1.10
N GLN A 20 -13.98 21.51 2.31
CA GLN A 20 -13.48 20.59 3.35
C GLN A 20 -14.52 19.51 3.68
N SER A 21 -15.77 19.91 3.92
CA SER A 21 -16.86 18.98 4.23
C SER A 21 -17.13 17.99 3.09
N ALA A 22 -17.19 18.49 1.85
CA ALA A 22 -17.42 17.66 0.67
C ALA A 22 -16.28 16.65 0.46
N VAL A 23 -15.03 17.10 0.55
CA VAL A 23 -13.84 16.25 0.39
C VAL A 23 -13.80 15.16 1.46
N MET A 24 -14.03 15.51 2.73
CA MET A 24 -14.05 14.54 3.83
C MET A 24 -15.18 13.52 3.67
N SER A 25 -16.37 13.95 3.24
CA SER A 25 -17.50 13.05 2.99
C SER A 25 -17.25 12.08 1.82
N LEU A 26 -16.62 12.57 0.75
CA LEU A 26 -16.22 11.75 -0.40
C LEU A 26 -15.12 10.77 -0.03
N TRP A 27 -14.13 11.22 0.75
CA TRP A 27 -13.07 10.37 1.27
C TRP A 27 -13.63 9.25 2.16
N ASP A 28 -14.50 9.57 3.11
CA ASP A 28 -15.13 8.59 4.01
C ASP A 28 -15.91 7.54 3.21
N ASN A 29 -16.75 7.96 2.26
CA ASN A 29 -17.49 7.01 1.44
C ASN A 29 -16.56 6.10 0.64
N MET A 30 -15.50 6.66 0.06
CA MET A 30 -14.57 5.91 -0.76
C MET A 30 -13.81 4.88 0.07
N ILE A 31 -13.21 5.29 1.20
CA ILE A 31 -12.36 4.45 2.02
C ILE A 31 -13.15 3.42 2.82
N ASN A 32 -14.30 3.80 3.38
CA ASN A 32 -15.06 2.93 4.28
C ASN A 32 -16.14 2.09 3.57
N LYS A 33 -16.34 2.29 2.25
CA LYS A 33 -17.40 1.55 1.51
C LYS A 33 -16.99 1.08 0.12
N LYS A 34 -15.90 1.59 -0.48
CA LYS A 34 -15.58 1.38 -1.91
C LYS A 34 -14.08 1.19 -2.21
N TYR A 35 -13.29 0.81 -1.20
CA TYR A 35 -11.85 0.63 -1.29
C TYR A 35 -11.49 -0.86 -1.27
N TYR A 36 -10.69 -1.32 -2.22
CA TYR A 36 -10.24 -2.72 -2.26
C TYR A 36 -9.07 -2.94 -1.30
N VAL A 37 -8.91 -4.17 -0.81
CA VAL A 37 -7.81 -4.53 0.12
C VAL A 37 -6.42 -4.26 -0.45
N THR A 38 -6.27 -4.27 -1.78
CA THR A 38 -5.02 -3.92 -2.50
C THR A 38 -4.80 -2.42 -2.65
N GLY A 39 -5.70 -1.59 -2.13
CA GLY A 39 -5.74 -0.16 -2.32
C GLY A 39 -6.27 0.34 -3.67
N GLY A 40 -6.76 -0.56 -4.52
CA GLY A 40 -7.45 -0.20 -5.74
C GLY A 40 -8.84 0.43 -5.49
N ILE A 41 -9.34 1.18 -6.47
CA ILE A 41 -10.69 1.76 -6.46
C ILE A 41 -11.35 1.67 -7.84
N GLY A 42 -12.68 1.66 -7.84
CA GLY A 42 -13.50 1.48 -9.04
C GLY A 42 -13.84 0.01 -9.24
N SER A 43 -15.10 -0.35 -9.05
CA SER A 43 -15.56 -1.72 -9.26
C SER A 43 -15.82 -2.04 -10.72
N GLY A 44 -16.06 -1.02 -11.55
CA GLY A 44 -16.42 -1.18 -12.96
C GLY A 44 -17.91 -1.34 -13.20
N GLU A 45 -18.76 -1.31 -12.16
CA GLU A 45 -20.22 -1.38 -12.32
C GLU A 45 -20.79 -0.15 -13.08
N THR A 46 -20.07 0.98 -13.06
CA THR A 46 -20.46 2.22 -13.73
C THR A 46 -19.35 2.74 -14.64
N SER A 47 -19.11 2.09 -15.80
CA SER A 47 -18.15 2.55 -16.83
C SER A 47 -16.82 3.09 -16.26
N GLU A 48 -15.92 2.19 -15.83
CA GLU A 48 -14.65 2.53 -15.17
C GLU A 48 -14.80 3.20 -13.78
N GLY A 49 -16.04 3.39 -13.31
CA GLY A 49 -16.38 4.10 -12.09
C GLY A 49 -16.62 3.25 -10.85
N PHE A 50 -17.04 3.94 -9.79
CA PHE A 50 -17.45 3.35 -8.53
C PHE A 50 -18.81 2.64 -8.65
N GLY A 51 -18.90 1.44 -8.08
CA GLY A 51 -20.18 0.77 -7.88
C GLY A 51 -20.93 1.26 -6.64
N GLY A 52 -21.95 0.50 -6.27
CA GLY A 52 -22.65 0.69 -5.01
C GLY A 52 -21.74 0.52 -3.79
N ASN A 53 -22.17 0.98 -2.61
CA ASN A 53 -21.45 0.72 -1.36
C ASN A 53 -21.30 -0.80 -1.15
N TYR A 54 -20.10 -1.24 -0.78
CA TYR A 54 -19.72 -2.64 -0.54
C TYR A 54 -19.78 -3.54 -1.79
N LYS A 55 -19.95 -2.96 -3.00
CA LYS A 55 -19.89 -3.68 -4.28
C LYS A 55 -18.44 -3.84 -4.74
N LEU A 56 -17.73 -4.75 -4.08
CA LEU A 56 -16.30 -4.99 -4.27
C LEU A 56 -16.07 -6.42 -4.79
N ASP A 57 -16.45 -6.66 -6.05
CA ASP A 57 -16.20 -7.96 -6.72
C ASP A 57 -14.71 -8.15 -7.02
N ASN A 58 -14.22 -9.39 -6.99
CA ASN A 58 -12.81 -9.67 -7.21
C ASN A 58 -12.35 -9.57 -8.66
N THR A 59 -13.27 -9.54 -9.64
CA THR A 59 -12.94 -9.19 -11.04
C THR A 59 -12.98 -7.67 -11.26
N ALA A 60 -12.59 -6.90 -10.23
CA ALA A 60 -12.70 -5.44 -10.18
C ALA A 60 -12.00 -4.72 -11.33
N TYR A 61 -12.51 -3.53 -11.65
CA TYR A 61 -11.85 -2.62 -12.59
C TYR A 61 -10.52 -2.11 -12.05
N CYS A 62 -10.50 -1.54 -10.84
CA CYS A 62 -9.28 -1.08 -10.15
C CYS A 62 -8.22 -0.48 -11.09
N GLU A 63 -8.61 0.55 -11.84
CA GLU A 63 -7.76 1.10 -12.90
C GLU A 63 -6.40 1.54 -12.34
N SER A 64 -5.32 1.30 -13.09
CA SER A 64 -3.99 1.79 -12.73
C SER A 64 -3.97 3.32 -12.56
N CYS A 65 -4.72 4.06 -13.40
CA CYS A 65 -4.82 5.52 -13.26
C CYS A 65 -5.64 5.97 -12.05
N SER A 66 -6.65 5.20 -11.65
CA SER A 66 -7.43 5.52 -10.45
C SER A 66 -6.57 5.36 -9.20
N SER A 67 -5.67 4.36 -9.19
CA SER A 67 -4.66 4.17 -8.14
C SER A 67 -3.67 5.34 -8.06
N CYS A 68 -3.20 5.84 -9.22
CA CYS A 68 -2.36 7.04 -9.28
C CYS A 68 -3.09 8.26 -8.69
N GLY A 69 -4.34 8.50 -9.11
CA GLY A 69 -5.13 9.61 -8.60
C GLY A 69 -5.53 9.49 -7.14
N LEU A 70 -5.69 8.27 -6.63
CA LEU A 70 -5.91 8.04 -5.22
C LEU A 70 -4.68 8.43 -4.41
N ILE A 71 -3.47 8.03 -4.83
CA ILE A 71 -2.22 8.43 -4.17
C ILE A 71 -2.09 9.94 -4.12
N PHE A 72 -2.36 10.64 -5.23
CA PHE A 72 -2.34 12.10 -5.25
C PHE A 72 -3.34 12.70 -4.26
N PHE A 73 -4.58 12.18 -4.25
CA PHE A 73 -5.60 12.65 -3.32
C PHE A 73 -5.20 12.43 -1.87
N GLN A 74 -4.75 11.23 -1.49
CA GLN A 74 -4.31 10.94 -0.12
C GLN A 74 -3.12 11.79 0.29
N HIS A 75 -2.16 12.03 -0.61
CA HIS A 75 -1.04 12.93 -0.32
C HIS A 75 -1.51 14.36 -0.04
N LYS A 76 -2.47 14.89 -0.80
CA LYS A 76 -3.07 16.21 -0.50
C LYS A 76 -3.76 16.22 0.86
N MET A 77 -4.51 15.17 1.20
CA MET A 77 -5.13 15.06 2.53
C MET A 77 -4.08 15.02 3.65
N ASN A 78 -2.97 14.30 3.45
CA ASN A 78 -1.86 14.24 4.40
C ASN A 78 -1.20 15.62 4.59
N LEU A 79 -0.95 16.36 3.51
CA LEU A 79 -0.41 17.73 3.54
C LEU A 79 -1.33 18.68 4.31
N THR A 80 -2.65 18.56 4.14
CA THR A 80 -3.62 19.47 4.75
C THR A 80 -3.84 19.19 6.23
N TYR A 81 -3.94 17.91 6.61
CA TYR A 81 -4.42 17.52 7.94
C TYR A 81 -3.34 16.97 8.87
N TYR A 82 -2.16 16.66 8.34
CA TYR A 82 -1.04 16.05 9.05
C TYR A 82 -1.46 14.79 9.83
N ASP A 83 -2.28 13.95 9.20
CA ASP A 83 -2.76 12.69 9.77
C ASP A 83 -2.15 11.51 9.00
N ALA A 84 -1.57 10.57 9.74
CA ALA A 84 -0.83 9.44 9.18
C ALA A 84 -1.70 8.47 8.40
N ARG A 85 -3.01 8.41 8.68
CA ARG A 85 -3.93 7.48 8.01
C ARG A 85 -3.92 7.67 6.49
N TYR A 86 -3.72 8.90 6.03
CA TYR A 86 -3.63 9.20 4.61
C TYR A 86 -2.35 8.65 3.99
N ALA A 87 -1.24 8.67 4.75
CA ALA A 87 0.01 8.04 4.36
C ALA A 87 -0.04 6.51 4.36
N ASP A 88 -0.75 5.91 5.31
CA ASP A 88 -1.04 4.48 5.27
C ASP A 88 -1.80 4.08 4.00
N LEU A 89 -2.78 4.89 3.58
CA LEU A 89 -3.59 4.60 2.40
C LEU A 89 -2.82 4.71 1.08
N TYR A 90 -1.94 5.71 0.91
CA TYR A 90 -1.12 5.75 -0.30
C TYR A 90 0.03 4.74 -0.26
N GLU A 91 0.54 4.37 0.92
CA GLU A 91 1.49 3.26 1.06
C GLU A 91 0.84 1.95 0.59
N GLU A 92 -0.36 1.63 1.10
CA GLU A 92 -1.13 0.44 0.71
C GLU A 92 -1.38 0.42 -0.81
N THR A 93 -1.84 1.54 -1.37
CA THR A 93 -2.15 1.65 -2.80
C THR A 93 -0.90 1.54 -3.67
N MET A 94 0.20 2.16 -3.25
CA MET A 94 1.47 2.18 -3.98
C MET A 94 2.08 0.78 -4.03
N TYR A 95 2.27 0.13 -2.88
CA TYR A 95 2.94 -1.16 -2.79
C TYR A 95 2.14 -2.32 -3.41
N ASN A 96 0.82 -2.15 -3.58
CA ASN A 96 -0.06 -3.20 -4.07
C ASN A 96 -0.66 -2.89 -5.44
N ALA A 97 -1.72 -2.08 -5.52
CA ALA A 97 -2.42 -1.84 -6.78
C ALA A 97 -1.52 -1.15 -7.83
N LEU A 98 -0.74 -0.14 -7.45
CA LEU A 98 0.09 0.60 -8.40
C LEU A 98 1.31 -0.20 -8.86
N LEU A 99 2.14 -0.73 -7.93
CA LEU A 99 3.26 -1.60 -8.33
C LEU A 99 2.76 -2.84 -9.07
N GLY A 100 1.63 -3.41 -8.64
CA GLY A 100 1.00 -4.54 -9.30
C GLY A 100 0.48 -4.25 -10.70
N SER A 101 0.39 -2.98 -11.08
CA SER A 101 0.07 -2.58 -12.46
C SER A 101 1.23 -2.83 -13.42
N LEU A 102 2.45 -3.11 -12.94
CA LEU A 102 3.63 -3.40 -13.75
C LEU A 102 4.05 -4.87 -13.64
N ASP A 103 4.59 -5.42 -14.72
CA ASP A 103 5.34 -6.66 -14.63
C ASP A 103 6.70 -6.42 -13.95
N TYR A 104 7.36 -7.50 -13.55
CA TYR A 104 8.61 -7.44 -12.80
C TYR A 104 9.72 -6.70 -13.57
N GLU A 105 9.73 -6.80 -14.90
CA GLU A 105 10.70 -6.10 -15.75
C GLU A 105 10.30 -4.65 -16.09
N GLY A 106 9.08 -4.21 -15.75
CA GLY A 106 8.56 -2.87 -16.04
C GLY A 106 8.30 -2.60 -17.53
N LYS A 107 8.01 -3.65 -18.31
CA LYS A 107 7.75 -3.59 -19.77
C LYS A 107 6.27 -3.70 -20.12
N ASN A 108 5.46 -4.31 -19.25
CA ASN A 108 4.05 -4.56 -19.48
C ASN A 108 3.20 -3.95 -18.36
N PHE A 109 2.01 -3.47 -18.72
CA PHE A 109 1.11 -2.70 -17.89
C PHE A 109 -0.27 -3.34 -17.82
N TYR A 110 -0.89 -3.33 -16.64
CA TYR A 110 -2.34 -3.47 -16.53
C TYR A 110 -3.02 -2.14 -16.78
N TYR A 111 -4.17 -2.20 -17.44
CA TYR A 111 -5.19 -1.16 -17.35
C TYR A 111 -6.02 -1.38 -16.10
N THR A 112 -6.60 -2.57 -15.94
CA THR A 112 -7.39 -3.00 -14.79
C THR A 112 -6.58 -3.88 -13.84
N ASN A 113 -6.78 -3.71 -12.52
CA ASN A 113 -6.08 -4.48 -11.49
C ASN A 113 -7.05 -5.36 -10.67
N PRO A 114 -7.69 -6.37 -11.28
CA PRO A 114 -8.58 -7.29 -10.57
C PRO A 114 -7.84 -8.07 -9.47
N LEU A 115 -8.56 -8.50 -8.43
CA LEU A 115 -8.05 -9.31 -7.32
C LEU A 115 -8.12 -10.82 -7.61
N SER A 116 -8.88 -11.19 -8.64
CA SER A 116 -9.00 -12.54 -9.19
C SER A 116 -8.88 -12.44 -10.71
N SER A 117 -7.85 -13.02 -11.30
CA SER A 117 -7.55 -12.84 -12.72
C SER A 117 -6.82 -14.01 -13.34
N ASN A 118 -6.97 -14.13 -14.64
CA ASN A 118 -6.10 -14.89 -15.54
C ASN A 118 -5.60 -14.05 -16.72
N LEU A 119 -5.80 -12.73 -16.67
CA LEU A 119 -5.38 -11.81 -17.73
C LEU A 119 -3.96 -11.36 -17.47
N MET A 120 -3.10 -11.46 -18.49
CA MET A 120 -1.74 -10.94 -18.42
C MET A 120 -1.68 -9.45 -18.76
N ARG A 121 -0.63 -8.79 -18.28
CA ARG A 121 -0.29 -7.40 -18.62
C ARG A 121 0.03 -7.26 -20.12
N SER A 122 -0.19 -6.08 -20.66
CA SER A 122 0.10 -5.72 -22.06
C SER A 122 1.15 -4.62 -22.13
N ASP A 123 2.02 -4.67 -23.12
CA ASP A 123 3.02 -3.63 -23.42
C ASP A 123 2.37 -2.29 -23.78
N TRP A 124 1.19 -2.34 -24.40
CA TRP A 124 0.41 -1.17 -24.77
C TRP A 124 -1.10 -1.42 -24.73
N HIS A 125 -1.86 -0.34 -24.64
CA HIS A 125 -3.32 -0.34 -24.61
C HIS A 125 -3.89 0.63 -25.65
N ASN A 126 -5.10 0.37 -26.15
CA ASN A 126 -5.78 1.29 -27.08
C ASN A 126 -5.94 2.69 -26.48
N CYS A 127 -6.21 2.76 -25.17
CA CYS A 127 -6.13 3.97 -24.36
C CYS A 127 -4.91 3.82 -23.42
N PRO A 128 -3.72 4.33 -23.79
CA PRO A 128 -2.49 4.10 -23.04
C PRO A 128 -2.30 5.08 -21.87
N CYS A 129 -3.39 5.46 -21.20
CA CYS A 129 -3.34 6.36 -20.06
C CYS A 129 -2.44 5.80 -18.95
N CYS A 130 -2.56 4.50 -18.65
CA CYS A 130 -1.77 3.82 -17.62
C CYS A 130 -0.27 3.83 -17.91
N VAL A 131 0.13 3.64 -19.17
CA VAL A 131 1.54 3.53 -19.60
C VAL A 131 2.34 4.78 -19.25
N GLY A 132 1.75 5.97 -19.42
CA GLY A 132 2.38 7.23 -19.01
C GLY A 132 2.14 7.60 -17.54
N ASN A 133 0.99 7.22 -16.99
CA ASN A 133 0.57 7.67 -15.67
C ASN A 133 1.28 6.93 -14.52
N ILE A 134 1.55 5.63 -14.68
CA ILE A 134 2.26 4.83 -13.68
C ILE A 134 3.69 5.37 -13.43
N PRO A 135 4.57 5.51 -14.45
CA PRO A 135 5.94 5.96 -14.21
C PRO A 135 6.01 7.38 -13.65
N ARG A 136 5.19 8.34 -14.14
CA ARG A 136 5.19 9.70 -13.56
C ARG A 136 4.79 9.71 -12.09
N THR A 137 3.93 8.77 -11.69
CA THR A 137 3.48 8.60 -10.30
C THR A 137 4.64 8.02 -9.48
N LEU A 138 5.25 6.91 -9.91
CA LEU A 138 6.38 6.31 -9.19
C LEU A 138 7.60 7.24 -9.05
N LEU A 139 7.85 8.11 -10.03
CA LEU A 139 8.93 9.11 -9.95
C LEU A 139 8.69 10.18 -8.88
N MET A 140 7.47 10.30 -8.35
CA MET A 140 7.11 11.24 -7.28
C MET A 140 7.30 10.68 -5.86
N ILE A 141 7.76 9.43 -5.71
CA ILE A 141 8.00 8.81 -4.38
C ILE A 141 8.81 9.69 -3.41
N PRO A 142 9.89 10.40 -3.84
CA PRO A 142 10.61 11.30 -2.94
C PRO A 142 9.70 12.37 -2.29
N THR A 143 8.72 12.89 -3.03
CA THR A 143 7.74 13.88 -2.57
C THR A 143 6.80 13.33 -1.49
N TRP A 144 6.55 12.01 -1.48
CA TRP A 144 5.67 11.37 -0.49
C TRP A 144 6.42 10.79 0.69
N THR A 145 7.75 10.70 0.59
CA THR A 145 8.58 10.16 1.68
C THR A 145 8.54 11.09 2.89
N TYR A 146 8.53 12.40 2.65
CA TYR A 146 8.42 13.41 3.69
C TYR A 146 7.34 14.44 3.34
N VAL A 147 6.63 14.87 4.37
CA VAL A 147 5.88 16.13 4.36
C VAL A 147 6.54 17.06 5.36
N LYS A 148 6.49 18.37 5.12
CA LYS A 148 7.03 19.36 6.07
C LYS A 148 6.03 20.48 6.31
N SER A 149 6.10 21.09 7.48
CA SER A 149 5.61 22.44 7.71
C SER A 149 6.78 23.44 7.59
N ASP A 150 6.61 24.67 8.05
CA ASP A 150 7.73 25.61 8.21
C ASP A 150 8.64 25.22 9.38
N GLU A 151 8.12 24.47 10.36
CA GLU A 151 8.83 24.16 11.60
C GLU A 151 9.18 22.67 11.74
N ASP A 152 8.42 21.75 11.14
CA ASP A 152 8.52 20.32 11.44
C ASP A 152 8.63 19.44 10.18
N ILE A 153 9.12 18.21 10.37
CA ILE A 153 9.20 17.16 9.34
C ILE A 153 8.33 15.97 9.73
N TYR A 154 7.53 15.48 8.80
CA TYR A 154 6.73 14.26 8.91
C TYR A 154 7.37 13.18 8.04
N VAL A 155 7.80 12.09 8.66
CA VAL A 155 8.36 10.91 7.99
C VAL A 155 7.23 9.96 7.66
N ASN A 156 6.90 9.88 6.38
CA ASN A 156 5.77 9.11 5.91
C ASN A 156 6.18 7.76 5.33
N LEU A 157 7.13 7.69 4.39
CA LEU A 157 7.54 6.41 3.82
C LEU A 157 8.88 5.96 4.40
N PHE A 158 9.00 4.64 4.60
CA PHE A 158 10.23 3.99 5.05
C PHE A 158 10.93 3.37 3.85
N ILE A 159 11.77 4.17 3.19
CA ILE A 159 12.47 3.79 1.96
C ILE A 159 13.92 4.22 2.11
N GLY A 160 14.86 3.29 1.85
CA GLY A 160 16.29 3.60 1.82
C GLY A 160 16.57 4.77 0.88
N SER A 161 17.00 5.90 1.44
CA SER A 161 17.02 7.17 0.72
C SER A 161 18.01 8.17 1.33
N THR A 162 18.36 9.18 0.54
CA THR A 162 19.05 10.41 0.96
C THR A 162 18.32 11.57 0.31
N ILE A 163 17.60 12.35 1.11
CA ILE A 163 16.71 13.43 0.63
C ILE A 163 16.98 14.69 1.43
N ASN A 164 17.14 15.82 0.74
CA ASN A 164 17.21 17.14 1.36
C ASN A 164 15.80 17.70 1.52
N VAL A 165 15.39 17.94 2.77
CA VAL A 165 14.16 18.65 3.11
C VAL A 165 14.53 20.10 3.39
N GLU A 166 14.15 20.99 2.48
CA GLU A 166 14.53 22.41 2.53
C GLU A 166 13.69 23.19 3.55
N LYS A 167 14.29 24.22 4.16
CA LYS A 167 13.59 25.24 4.98
C LYS A 167 12.69 24.64 6.07
N VAL A 168 13.26 23.83 6.94
CA VAL A 168 12.64 23.33 8.18
C VAL A 168 13.24 24.11 9.34
N ALA A 169 12.42 24.81 10.13
CA ALA A 169 12.88 25.71 11.19
C ALA A 169 13.99 26.69 10.71
N GLY A 170 13.88 27.12 9.44
CA GLY A 170 14.83 28.01 8.78
C GLY A 170 16.16 27.39 8.35
N THR A 171 16.31 26.06 8.34
CA THR A 171 17.51 25.37 7.84
C THR A 171 17.16 24.22 6.87
N ASP A 172 18.11 23.84 6.01
CA ASP A 172 17.95 22.65 5.18
C ASP A 172 18.42 21.42 5.97
N VAL A 173 17.71 20.31 5.82
CA VAL A 173 17.95 19.07 6.56
C VAL A 173 18.11 17.91 5.60
N GLU A 174 19.30 17.32 5.54
CA GLU A 174 19.50 16.06 4.83
C GLU A 174 19.02 14.90 5.72
N MET A 175 18.08 14.12 5.19
CA MET A 175 17.50 12.95 5.83
C MET A 175 17.99 11.69 5.13
N VAL A 176 18.71 10.84 5.87
CA VAL A 176 19.26 9.58 5.34
C VAL A 176 18.58 8.40 6.00
N GLN A 177 17.74 7.66 5.27
CA GLN A 177 17.13 6.43 5.76
C GLN A 177 17.92 5.21 5.32
N LYS A 178 18.13 4.28 6.25
CA LYS A 178 18.67 2.94 6.00
C LYS A 178 17.68 1.91 6.55
N THR A 179 17.12 1.10 5.65
CA THR A 179 16.14 0.06 5.98
C THR A 179 16.05 -0.96 4.85
N ASP A 180 15.66 -2.20 5.19
CA ASP A 180 15.24 -3.24 4.23
C ASP A 180 13.70 -3.30 4.11
N TYR A 181 12.96 -2.31 4.63
CA TYR A 181 11.51 -2.19 4.43
C TYR A 181 11.17 -2.18 2.92
N PRO A 182 10.14 -2.93 2.46
CA PRO A 182 9.08 -3.58 3.21
C PRO A 182 9.36 -5.03 3.66
N TRP A 183 10.60 -5.51 3.57
CA TRP A 183 10.94 -6.90 3.91
C TRP A 183 11.28 -7.10 5.38
N LYS A 184 11.82 -6.07 6.02
CA LYS A 184 12.10 -6.04 7.45
C LYS A 184 11.63 -4.73 8.08
N GLY A 185 11.41 -4.77 9.38
CA GLY A 185 10.89 -3.64 10.15
C GLY A 185 11.94 -2.69 10.68
N GLU A 186 13.24 -3.01 10.63
CA GLU A 186 14.26 -2.12 11.18
C GLU A 186 14.47 -0.88 10.31
N VAL A 187 14.36 0.30 10.91
CA VAL A 187 14.57 1.59 10.25
C VAL A 187 15.56 2.41 11.07
N SER A 188 16.55 2.98 10.38
CA SER A 188 17.47 3.97 10.93
C SER A 188 17.44 5.23 10.07
N ILE A 189 17.23 6.39 10.70
CA ILE A 189 17.17 7.69 10.04
C ILE A 189 18.27 8.58 10.63
N THR A 190 19.22 8.99 9.80
CA THR A 190 20.23 9.99 10.19
C THR A 190 19.72 11.37 9.80
N VAL A 191 19.79 12.32 10.73
CA VAL A 191 19.32 13.69 10.58
C VAL A 191 20.53 14.62 10.49
N ASN A 192 20.66 15.33 9.37
CA ASN A 192 21.81 16.17 9.05
C ASN A 192 21.37 17.60 8.73
N PRO A 193 20.96 18.41 9.73
CA PRO A 193 20.65 19.81 9.50
C PRO A 193 21.94 20.59 9.19
N VAL A 194 21.86 21.59 8.30
CA VAL A 194 22.99 22.48 7.99
C VAL A 194 23.39 23.30 9.22
N GLU A 195 22.41 23.78 9.97
CA GLU A 195 22.59 24.45 11.26
C GLU A 195 21.80 23.72 12.34
N SER A 196 22.36 23.59 13.54
CA SER A 196 21.59 23.05 14.66
C SER A 196 20.36 23.91 14.96
N ARG A 197 19.21 23.25 15.02
CA ARG A 197 17.88 23.86 15.21
C ARG A 197 16.99 22.93 16.01
N THR A 198 16.08 23.52 16.77
CA THR A 198 15.01 22.78 17.45
C THR A 198 13.83 22.65 16.51
N PHE A 199 13.43 21.42 16.24
CA PHE A 199 12.22 21.10 15.47
C PHE A 199 11.71 19.71 15.85
N THR A 200 10.48 19.40 15.45
CA THR A 200 9.89 18.09 15.68
C THR A 200 10.00 17.22 14.43
N ILE A 201 10.48 16.00 14.62
CA ILE A 201 10.37 14.94 13.62
C ILE A 201 9.22 14.04 14.03
N TRP A 202 8.20 13.97 13.19
CA TRP A 202 7.00 13.15 13.37
C TRP A 202 7.17 11.83 12.63
N ILE A 203 7.37 10.74 13.36
CA ILE A 203 7.56 9.41 12.76
C ILE A 203 6.21 8.72 12.64
N ARG A 204 5.79 8.37 11.42
CA ARG A 204 4.54 7.63 11.22
C ARG A 204 4.60 6.29 11.96
N VAL A 205 3.49 5.94 12.61
CA VAL A 205 3.21 4.59 13.09
C VAL A 205 2.28 3.95 12.06
N PRO A 206 2.74 2.95 11.29
CA PRO A 206 1.88 2.26 10.34
C PRO A 206 0.60 1.76 11.00
N ASP A 207 -0.53 2.14 10.44
CA ASP A 207 -1.85 1.65 10.82
C ASP A 207 -2.49 0.96 9.62
N ARG A 208 -3.04 -0.22 9.85
CA ARG A 208 -3.68 -1.06 8.83
C ARG A 208 -5.18 -1.21 9.04
N THR A 209 -5.74 -0.37 9.90
CA THR A 209 -7.17 -0.29 10.25
C THR A 209 -7.83 0.99 9.73
N THR A 210 -7.18 1.68 8.77
CA THR A 210 -7.65 2.95 8.19
C THR A 210 -8.97 2.87 7.41
N SER A 211 -9.43 1.67 7.08
CA SER A 211 -10.71 1.40 6.43
C SER A 211 -11.54 0.46 7.29
N ASP A 212 -12.81 0.81 7.52
CA ASP A 212 -13.79 -0.03 8.24
C ASP A 212 -14.13 -1.34 7.50
N LEU A 213 -13.64 -1.52 6.27
CA LEU A 213 -13.95 -2.67 5.42
C LEU A 213 -13.14 -3.92 5.75
N TYR A 214 -12.01 -3.77 6.44
CA TYR A 214 -11.03 -4.85 6.58
C TYR A 214 -10.51 -4.96 8.00
N PHE A 215 -10.45 -6.20 8.49
CA PHE A 215 -10.00 -6.53 9.84
C PHE A 215 -8.80 -7.47 9.73
N SER A 216 -7.68 -7.10 10.36
CA SER A 216 -6.42 -7.85 10.29
C SER A 216 -6.11 -8.50 11.63
N VAL A 217 -5.62 -9.74 11.60
CA VAL A 217 -5.15 -10.46 12.79
C VAL A 217 -3.77 -11.06 12.51
N PRO A 218 -2.74 -10.83 13.36
CA PRO A 218 -2.76 -9.95 14.53
C PRO A 218 -2.90 -8.47 14.15
N GLU A 219 -3.32 -7.63 15.10
CA GLU A 219 -3.30 -6.17 14.94
C GLU A 219 -1.88 -5.65 15.13
N LEU A 220 -1.36 -4.88 14.17
CA LEU A 220 0.02 -4.39 14.15
C LEU A 220 0.04 -2.88 13.93
N ASN A 221 -0.39 -2.12 14.95
CA ASN A 221 -0.52 -0.66 14.91
C ASN A 221 0.44 0.00 15.90
N SER A 222 1.75 -0.30 15.80
CA SER A 222 2.76 0.21 16.73
C SER A 222 4.15 0.30 16.13
N ILE A 223 5.04 1.01 16.81
CA ILE A 223 6.49 0.96 16.59
C ILE A 223 7.18 0.54 17.90
N GLY A 224 8.18 -0.32 17.79
CA GLY A 224 8.98 -0.82 18.89
C GLY A 224 10.40 -0.26 18.87
N ALA A 225 11.10 -0.38 20.00
CA ALA A 225 12.52 -0.03 20.14
C ALA A 225 12.90 1.37 19.61
N LEU A 226 12.00 2.34 19.73
CA LEU A 226 12.26 3.72 19.33
C LEU A 226 13.34 4.34 20.22
N ALA A 227 14.40 4.83 19.61
CA ALA A 227 15.50 5.49 20.29
C ALA A 227 16.08 6.63 19.45
N VAL A 228 16.69 7.61 20.11
CA VAL A 228 17.48 8.66 19.47
C VAL A 228 18.88 8.65 20.07
N ASN A 229 19.90 8.47 19.21
CA ASN A 229 21.29 8.29 19.63
C ASN A 229 21.49 7.16 20.66
N GLY A 230 20.67 6.11 20.59
CA GLY A 230 20.69 4.97 21.52
C GLY A 230 19.87 5.17 22.80
N GLU A 231 19.38 6.40 23.07
CA GLU A 231 18.52 6.67 24.22
C GLU A 231 17.05 6.38 23.89
N PRO A 232 16.35 5.52 24.64
CA PRO A 232 14.95 5.19 24.37
C PRO A 232 14.02 6.41 24.42
N VAL A 233 13.06 6.45 23.51
CA VAL A 233 11.99 7.47 23.46
C VAL A 233 10.64 6.79 23.65
N VAL A 234 9.78 7.41 24.48
CA VAL A 234 8.42 6.91 24.69
C VAL A 234 7.59 7.21 23.45
N ALA A 235 7.05 6.16 22.82
CA ALA A 235 6.15 6.27 21.68
C ALA A 235 4.75 6.68 22.13
N GLN A 236 4.51 7.99 22.24
CA GLN A 236 3.15 8.55 22.35
C GLN A 236 2.71 9.02 20.97
N THR A 237 1.56 8.52 20.52
CA THR A 237 1.06 8.83 19.18
C THR A 237 0.07 9.99 19.19
N ASP A 238 0.22 10.92 18.26
CA ASP A 238 -0.78 11.92 17.90
C ASP A 238 -1.04 11.82 16.39
N LYS A 239 -2.32 11.67 16.01
CA LYS A 239 -2.77 11.41 14.63
C LYS A 239 -1.93 10.37 13.87
N GLY A 240 -1.54 9.30 14.55
CA GLY A 240 -0.73 8.21 14.00
C GLY A 240 0.75 8.54 13.78
N TYR A 241 1.28 9.60 14.38
CA TYR A 241 2.71 9.90 14.42
C TYR A 241 3.25 9.92 15.85
N VAL A 242 4.51 9.56 16.04
CA VAL A 242 5.26 9.83 17.27
C VAL A 242 6.08 11.12 17.08
N PRO A 243 5.78 12.21 17.81
CA PRO A 243 6.57 13.42 17.77
C PRO A 243 7.88 13.26 18.56
N ILE A 244 8.99 13.67 17.95
CA ILE A 244 10.30 13.74 18.59
C ILE A 244 10.81 15.18 18.47
N SER A 245 10.55 15.98 19.50
CA SER A 245 10.97 17.39 19.56
C SER A 245 12.28 17.54 20.33
N ARG A 246 13.29 18.09 19.67
CA ARG A 246 14.62 18.34 20.26
C ARG A 246 15.43 19.29 19.40
N GLU A 247 16.56 19.74 19.93
CA GLU A 247 17.63 20.30 19.11
C GLU A 247 18.30 19.17 18.31
N TRP A 248 18.24 19.26 16.99
CA TRP A 248 18.88 18.33 16.08
C TRP A 248 20.23 18.90 15.64
N LYS A 249 21.24 18.03 15.60
CA LYS A 249 22.56 18.34 15.04
C LYS A 249 22.97 17.29 14.05
N LYS A 250 23.94 17.64 13.19
CA LYS A 250 24.45 16.74 12.17
C LYS A 250 24.89 15.40 12.75
N GLY A 251 24.35 14.31 12.21
CA GLY A 251 24.67 12.95 12.59
C GLY A 251 23.83 12.38 13.74
N ASP A 252 22.80 13.10 14.23
CA ASP A 252 21.82 12.49 15.14
C ASP A 252 21.07 11.36 14.41
N VAL A 253 20.78 10.27 15.13
CA VAL A 253 20.16 9.08 14.56
C VAL A 253 18.89 8.70 15.32
N ILE A 254 17.80 8.53 14.59
CA ILE A 254 16.55 7.91 15.06
C ILE A 254 16.56 6.45 14.60
N SER A 255 16.29 5.51 15.52
CA SER A 255 16.15 4.10 15.19
C SER A 255 14.88 3.54 15.79
N PHE A 256 14.17 2.69 15.05
CA PHE A 256 12.96 1.99 15.52
C PHE A 256 12.73 0.71 14.72
N VAL A 257 11.81 -0.12 15.21
CA VAL A 257 11.39 -1.36 14.57
C VAL A 257 9.87 -1.32 14.37
N ILE A 258 9.45 -1.49 13.13
CA ILE A 258 8.04 -1.74 12.80
C ILE A 258 7.79 -3.25 12.99
N PRO A 259 6.80 -3.68 13.79
CA PRO A 259 6.46 -5.10 13.89
C PRO A 259 6.02 -5.67 12.54
N MET A 260 6.61 -6.80 12.14
CA MET A 260 6.35 -7.45 10.85
C MET A 260 5.95 -8.90 11.09
N GLU A 261 4.66 -9.20 10.96
CA GLU A 261 4.12 -10.56 11.05
C GLU A 261 3.13 -10.83 9.91
N VAL A 262 2.88 -12.11 9.63
CA VAL A 262 1.85 -12.48 8.66
C VAL A 262 0.47 -12.18 9.26
N GLN A 263 -0.28 -11.30 8.62
CA GLN A 263 -1.65 -10.98 9.00
C GLN A 263 -2.63 -11.71 8.09
N GLN A 264 -3.68 -12.26 8.69
CA GLN A 264 -4.88 -12.69 7.98
C GLN A 264 -5.91 -11.56 8.00
N ILE A 265 -6.45 -11.23 6.83
CA ILE A 265 -7.42 -10.16 6.64
C ILE A 265 -8.78 -10.77 6.33
N THR A 266 -9.80 -10.35 7.08
CA THR A 266 -11.22 -10.60 6.74
C THR A 266 -11.90 -9.31 6.32
N ALA A 267 -12.88 -9.41 5.42
CA ALA A 267 -13.69 -8.28 4.97
C ALA A 267 -14.97 -8.13 5.81
N ASP A 268 -15.54 -6.92 5.86
CA ASP A 268 -16.90 -6.67 6.39
C ASP A 268 -17.92 -7.55 5.66
N GLU A 269 -18.85 -8.14 6.42
CA GLU A 269 -19.90 -9.05 5.92
C GLU A 269 -20.81 -8.44 4.84
N LYS A 270 -20.84 -7.11 4.69
CA LYS A 270 -21.56 -6.45 3.59
C LYS A 270 -20.86 -6.67 2.24
N ILE A 271 -19.57 -7.01 2.21
CA ILE A 271 -18.82 -7.36 0.99
C ILE A 271 -19.07 -8.83 0.66
N LEU A 272 -20.16 -9.09 -0.07
CA LEU A 272 -20.63 -10.45 -0.36
C LEU A 272 -19.58 -11.32 -1.06
N ALA A 273 -18.75 -10.74 -1.94
CA ALA A 273 -17.75 -11.47 -2.74
C ALA A 273 -16.64 -12.13 -1.89
N ASN A 274 -16.44 -11.64 -0.66
CA ASN A 274 -15.35 -12.02 0.24
C ASN A 274 -15.83 -12.72 1.52
N LYS A 275 -17.12 -13.05 1.61
CA LYS A 275 -17.65 -13.86 2.71
C LYS A 275 -16.96 -15.22 2.75
N GLY A 276 -16.56 -15.64 3.96
CA GLY A 276 -15.87 -16.91 4.16
C GLY A 276 -14.49 -16.98 3.51
N LYS A 277 -13.89 -15.82 3.18
CA LYS A 277 -12.54 -15.75 2.61
C LYS A 277 -11.60 -14.95 3.50
N ILE A 278 -10.31 -15.16 3.30
CA ILE A 278 -9.22 -14.38 3.89
C ILE A 278 -8.29 -13.87 2.80
N ALA A 279 -7.67 -12.71 3.03
CA ALA A 279 -6.48 -12.28 2.31
C ALA A 279 -5.27 -12.32 3.26
N LEU A 280 -4.07 -12.36 2.70
CA LEU A 280 -2.83 -12.42 3.48
C LEU A 280 -2.03 -11.12 3.31
N ARG A 281 -1.41 -10.66 4.39
CA ARG A 281 -0.55 -9.47 4.40
C ARG A 281 0.74 -9.72 5.17
N PHE A 282 1.82 -9.05 4.77
CA PHE A 282 3.04 -8.90 5.55
C PHE A 282 3.58 -7.48 5.35
N GLY A 283 3.61 -6.70 6.43
CA GLY A 283 3.92 -5.27 6.34
C GLY A 283 2.90 -4.52 5.46
N PRO A 284 3.35 -3.71 4.47
CA PRO A 284 2.45 -3.03 3.52
C PRO A 284 2.01 -3.91 2.34
N LEU A 285 2.46 -5.18 2.27
CA LEU A 285 2.25 -6.02 1.10
C LEU A 285 1.05 -6.95 1.29
N ILE A 286 0.08 -6.87 0.39
CA ILE A 286 -0.96 -7.87 0.16
C ILE A 286 -0.38 -9.00 -0.68
N TYR A 287 -0.78 -10.23 -0.38
CA TYR A 287 -0.31 -11.42 -1.05
C TYR A 287 -1.39 -12.06 -1.92
N ASN A 288 -0.95 -12.83 -2.91
CA ASN A 288 -1.81 -13.66 -3.75
C ASN A 288 -1.24 -15.09 -3.86
N VAL A 289 -2.09 -16.02 -4.25
CA VAL A 289 -1.72 -17.40 -4.62
C VAL A 289 -1.96 -17.61 -6.11
N GLU A 290 -1.14 -18.45 -6.74
CA GLU A 290 -1.17 -18.64 -8.20
C GLU A 290 -1.16 -20.12 -8.60
N LYS A 291 -1.77 -20.41 -9.76
CA LYS A 291 -1.71 -21.75 -10.38
C LYS A 291 -0.30 -22.18 -10.77
N ALA A 292 0.63 -21.23 -10.88
CA ALA A 292 2.05 -21.49 -11.05
C ALA A 292 2.65 -22.24 -9.84
N ASP A 293 2.07 -22.10 -8.65
CA ASP A 293 2.54 -22.76 -7.41
C ASP A 293 1.68 -23.96 -7.02
N HIS A 294 0.39 -23.94 -7.33
CA HIS A 294 -0.53 -25.01 -6.99
C HIS A 294 -1.71 -25.09 -7.97
N PRO A 295 -2.02 -26.24 -8.60
CA PRO A 295 -3.00 -26.32 -9.70
C PRO A 295 -4.44 -25.95 -9.32
N ASP A 296 -4.79 -26.12 -8.04
CA ASP A 296 -6.11 -25.80 -7.49
C ASP A 296 -5.95 -24.76 -6.37
N ILE A 297 -6.19 -23.51 -6.71
CA ILE A 297 -6.07 -22.35 -5.81
C ILE A 297 -7.39 -21.98 -5.12
N ASP A 298 -8.49 -22.68 -5.43
CA ASP A 298 -9.81 -22.43 -4.83
C ASP A 298 -10.01 -23.24 -3.53
N LYS A 299 -8.99 -23.99 -3.09
CA LYS A 299 -9.05 -24.76 -1.84
C LYS A 299 -9.14 -23.85 -0.62
N PRO A 300 -9.76 -24.33 0.48
CA PRO A 300 -9.64 -23.66 1.76
C PRO A 300 -8.19 -23.70 2.26
N ILE A 301 -7.75 -22.62 2.90
CA ILE A 301 -6.49 -22.60 3.65
C ILE A 301 -6.55 -23.63 4.80
N GLY A 302 -5.43 -24.30 5.09
CA GLY A 302 -5.31 -25.21 6.24
C GLY A 302 -5.06 -24.49 7.56
N GLU A 303 -5.00 -25.24 8.65
CA GLU A 303 -4.83 -24.71 10.02
C GLU A 303 -3.35 -24.56 10.44
N VAL A 304 -2.41 -24.99 9.59
CA VAL A 304 -0.98 -24.87 9.86
C VAL A 304 -0.58 -23.38 9.89
N PRO A 305 0.16 -22.91 10.91
CA PRO A 305 0.57 -21.52 11.01
C PRO A 305 1.30 -21.01 9.77
N LEU A 306 0.91 -19.83 9.29
CA LEU A 306 1.54 -19.16 8.18
C LEU A 306 2.89 -18.57 8.61
N THR A 307 3.89 -18.69 7.75
CA THR A 307 5.25 -18.19 8.03
C THR A 307 5.75 -17.35 6.88
N ALA A 308 6.33 -16.18 7.18
CA ALA A 308 7.03 -15.37 6.20
C ALA A 308 8.45 -15.95 5.97
N LYS A 309 8.82 -16.16 4.70
CA LYS A 309 10.11 -16.74 4.32
C LYS A 309 10.72 -16.02 3.12
N TRP A 310 11.96 -15.58 3.28
CA TRP A 310 12.75 -15.02 2.19
C TRP A 310 13.14 -16.10 1.17
N ARG A 311 12.94 -15.81 -0.12
CA ARG A 311 13.25 -16.67 -1.26
C ARG A 311 14.17 -15.93 -2.23
N ASN A 312 15.44 -16.35 -2.31
CA ASN A 312 16.44 -15.76 -3.23
C ASN A 312 16.28 -16.24 -4.69
N ASP A 313 15.61 -17.37 -4.88
CA ASP A 313 15.39 -18.02 -6.17
C ASP A 313 14.22 -17.41 -6.97
N MET A 314 13.54 -16.41 -6.41
CA MET A 314 12.41 -15.74 -7.04
C MET A 314 12.64 -14.23 -7.06
N PHE A 315 12.52 -13.61 -8.24
CA PHE A 315 12.49 -12.15 -8.41
C PHE A 315 13.67 -11.39 -7.76
N GLY A 316 14.85 -12.01 -7.74
CA GLY A 316 16.06 -11.41 -7.14
C GLY A 316 16.04 -11.35 -5.60
N GLY A 317 15.05 -11.97 -4.94
CA GLY A 317 14.85 -11.92 -3.50
C GLY A 317 13.49 -11.36 -3.13
N VAL A 318 12.61 -12.19 -2.58
CA VAL A 318 11.26 -11.78 -2.19
C VAL A 318 10.84 -12.45 -0.87
N MET A 319 10.09 -11.72 -0.06
CA MET A 319 9.39 -12.32 1.09
C MET A 319 8.14 -13.05 0.61
N THR A 320 8.07 -14.35 0.86
CA THR A 320 6.91 -15.20 0.55
C THR A 320 6.18 -15.55 1.83
N VAL A 321 4.90 -15.90 1.75
CA VAL A 321 4.15 -16.49 2.86
C VAL A 321 3.90 -17.95 2.54
N THR A 322 4.31 -18.84 3.45
CA THR A 322 4.16 -20.29 3.30
C THR A 322 3.24 -20.88 4.36
N GLY A 323 2.50 -21.91 4.01
CA GLY A 323 1.61 -22.64 4.91
C GLY A 323 1.16 -23.95 4.29
N LYS A 324 -0.05 -24.40 4.65
CA LYS A 324 -0.69 -25.58 4.04
C LYS A 324 -2.09 -25.25 3.57
N TRP A 325 -2.52 -25.92 2.51
CA TRP A 325 -3.93 -26.04 2.14
C TRP A 325 -4.65 -27.04 3.08
N SER A 326 -5.99 -27.04 3.04
CA SER A 326 -6.79 -27.91 3.92
C SER A 326 -6.61 -29.41 3.68
N ASP A 327 -6.13 -29.82 2.50
CA ASP A 327 -5.77 -31.21 2.18
C ASP A 327 -4.32 -31.58 2.52
N GLY A 328 -3.56 -30.66 3.11
CA GLY A 328 -2.17 -30.85 3.52
C GLY A 328 -1.12 -30.56 2.44
N SER A 329 -1.51 -30.17 1.23
CA SER A 329 -0.55 -29.71 0.22
C SER A 329 0.06 -28.36 0.59
N ASP A 330 1.23 -28.05 0.02
CA ASP A 330 1.94 -26.80 0.34
C ASP A 330 1.23 -25.57 -0.23
N LEU A 331 1.06 -24.56 0.61
CA LEU A 331 0.61 -23.23 0.21
C LEU A 331 1.82 -22.31 0.09
N LEU A 332 1.93 -21.65 -1.06
CA LEU A 332 2.87 -20.56 -1.31
C LEU A 332 2.08 -19.36 -1.81
N ALA A 333 2.25 -18.23 -1.11
CA ALA A 333 1.74 -16.94 -1.52
C ALA A 333 2.91 -15.98 -1.75
N ILE A 334 2.79 -15.16 -2.80
CA ILE A 334 3.77 -14.13 -3.16
C ILE A 334 3.14 -12.74 -3.02
N PRO A 335 3.94 -11.66 -2.92
CA PRO A 335 3.38 -10.31 -2.96
C PRO A 335 2.55 -10.09 -4.22
N ASN A 336 1.33 -9.57 -4.07
CA ASN A 336 0.36 -9.41 -5.15
C ASN A 336 0.90 -8.58 -6.31
N TYR A 337 1.83 -7.65 -6.06
CA TYR A 337 2.43 -6.87 -7.14
C TYR A 337 3.26 -7.73 -8.11
N LEU A 338 3.75 -8.90 -7.68
CA LEU A 338 4.51 -9.86 -8.49
C LEU A 338 3.65 -10.90 -9.21
N ARG A 339 2.32 -10.85 -9.07
CA ARG A 339 1.42 -11.79 -9.75
C ARG A 339 1.60 -11.79 -11.26
N LEU A 340 1.32 -12.95 -11.86
CA LEU A 340 1.24 -13.22 -13.29
C LEU A 340 2.53 -12.85 -14.03
N ASN A 341 3.67 -13.03 -13.36
CA ASN A 341 5.01 -12.89 -13.94
C ASN A 341 5.69 -14.24 -14.25
N ARG A 342 5.03 -15.36 -13.92
CA ARG A 342 5.59 -16.73 -14.04
C ARG A 342 4.73 -17.65 -14.90
N THR A 343 3.53 -17.22 -15.28
CA THR A 343 2.67 -17.95 -16.21
C THR A 343 3.26 -17.78 -17.62
N THR A 344 3.70 -18.90 -18.20
CA THR A 344 4.53 -18.94 -19.41
C THR A 344 3.74 -19.20 -20.71
N THR A 345 2.41 -19.36 -20.65
CA THR A 345 1.63 -19.65 -21.85
C THR A 345 1.31 -18.36 -22.60
N LEU A 346 1.96 -18.19 -23.76
CA LEU A 346 1.66 -17.16 -24.77
C LEU A 346 0.18 -17.16 -25.23
N ASP A 347 -0.56 -18.23 -24.92
CA ASP A 347 -1.98 -18.41 -25.21
C ASP A 347 -2.92 -17.88 -24.10
N GLU A 348 -2.40 -17.37 -22.97
CA GLU A 348 -3.25 -16.71 -21.98
C GLU A 348 -3.76 -15.38 -22.53
N PRO A 349 -5.05 -15.07 -22.35
CA PRO A 349 -5.64 -13.86 -22.88
C PRO A 349 -4.98 -12.64 -22.23
N LYS A 350 -4.38 -11.78 -23.05
CA LYS A 350 -4.02 -10.43 -22.64
C LYS A 350 -5.28 -9.60 -22.44
N GLU A 351 -5.16 -8.57 -21.62
CA GLU A 351 -6.24 -7.60 -21.42
C GLU A 351 -6.70 -7.01 -22.77
N GLY A 352 -8.01 -7.12 -23.07
CA GLY A 352 -8.60 -6.76 -24.38
C GLY A 352 -8.69 -7.90 -25.41
N GLY A 353 -8.16 -9.09 -25.12
CA GLY A 353 -8.25 -10.29 -25.96
C GLY A 353 -9.51 -11.14 -25.72
N GLN A 354 -9.75 -12.15 -26.59
CA GLN A 354 -10.82 -13.13 -26.39
C GLN A 354 -10.50 -14.11 -25.25
N ILE A 355 -11.31 -14.08 -24.19
CA ILE A 355 -11.17 -14.96 -23.03
C ILE A 355 -11.82 -16.32 -23.31
N ARG A 356 -11.02 -17.39 -23.39
CA ARG A 356 -11.51 -18.78 -23.62
C ARG A 356 -11.77 -19.56 -22.34
N ASP A 357 -10.95 -19.37 -21.30
CA ASP A 357 -11.16 -19.88 -19.94
C ASP A 357 -11.37 -18.68 -19.00
N ARG A 358 -12.38 -18.75 -18.13
CA ARG A 358 -12.71 -17.68 -17.17
C ARG A 358 -12.20 -17.97 -15.76
N ASN A 359 -11.61 -19.15 -15.53
CA ASN A 359 -11.08 -19.49 -14.22
C ASN A 359 -9.83 -18.68 -13.92
N PRO A 360 -9.71 -18.08 -12.73
CA PRO A 360 -8.54 -17.32 -12.36
C PRO A 360 -7.30 -18.23 -12.26
N THR A 361 -6.15 -17.66 -12.57
CA THR A 361 -4.82 -18.25 -12.35
C THR A 361 -4.07 -17.56 -11.21
N SER A 362 -4.59 -16.43 -10.72
CA SER A 362 -4.12 -15.69 -9.54
C SER A 362 -5.31 -15.16 -8.74
N ILE A 363 -5.30 -15.37 -7.42
CA ILE A 363 -6.32 -14.82 -6.49
C ILE A 363 -5.70 -14.22 -5.23
N VAL A 364 -6.29 -13.12 -4.73
CA VAL A 364 -5.96 -12.49 -3.44
C VAL A 364 -6.77 -13.09 -2.29
N TRP A 365 -8.06 -13.33 -2.52
CA TRP A 365 -8.98 -13.86 -1.51
C TRP A 365 -9.07 -15.37 -1.58
N ILE A 366 -8.59 -16.02 -0.53
CA ILE A 366 -8.51 -17.47 -0.37
C ILE A 366 -9.70 -17.94 0.47
N ASN A 367 -10.27 -19.10 0.15
CA ASN A 367 -11.34 -19.67 0.97
C ASN A 367 -10.82 -19.98 2.39
N LYS A 368 -11.60 -19.60 3.41
CA LYS A 368 -11.31 -19.96 4.79
C LYS A 368 -11.75 -21.41 5.03
N ASN A 369 -11.01 -22.16 5.85
CA ASN A 369 -11.51 -23.45 6.30
C ASN A 369 -12.83 -23.22 7.06
N GLY A 370 -13.89 -23.91 6.63
CA GLY A 370 -15.17 -23.84 7.32
C GLY A 370 -15.09 -24.59 8.65
N ASN A 371 -15.63 -23.99 9.70
CA ASN A 371 -16.24 -24.76 10.77
C ASN A 371 -17.73 -24.93 10.45
#